data_AF-A0A968VWH4-F1
#
_entry.id   AF-A0A968VWH4-F1
#
_cell.length_a   1.000
_cell.length_b   1.000
_cell.length_c   1.000
_cell.angle_alpha   90.00
_cell.angle_beta   90.00
_cell.angle_gamma   90.00
#
_symmetry.space_group_name_H-M   'P 1'
#
loop_
_entity.id
_entity.type
_entity.pdbx_description
1 polymer ?
#
loop_
_entity_poly.entity_id
_entity_poly.type
_entity_poly.pdbx_seq_one_letter_code
_entity_poly.pdbx_strand_id
1 'polypeptide(L)'
;MDNVKPSFDQVRACLTELDNIEEERIEATDELDYLDTLLDNTIKVCSMNTQTFDARSNAAPVFKILFPDGGYSAITHAKPADELVEAEALALRIENLGPGHQLFPEAGSIRAQVEESKKAIRKINDVATKNQNALNNLEIAKSNFREAYNKNFLHASMLLGNDKAETLFNNSF
;
A
#
# COMPACT_ATOMS: atom_id res chain seq x y z
N MET A 1 13.73 32.63 32.30
CA MET A 1 13.65 31.17 32.45
C MET A 1 12.38 30.76 31.74
N ASP A 2 12.52 30.26 30.52
CA ASP A 2 11.38 29.87 29.72
C ASP A 2 10.72 28.67 30.38
N ASN A 3 9.47 28.86 30.82
CA ASN A 3 8.59 27.79 31.24
C ASN A 3 8.40 26.88 30.02
N VAL A 4 9.23 25.84 29.88
CA VAL A 4 9.03 24.80 28.88
C VAL A 4 7.82 24.00 29.35
N LYS A 5 6.60 24.49 29.14
CA LYS A 5 5.40 23.65 29.24
C LYS A 5 5.69 22.40 28.42
N PRO A 6 5.53 21.17 28.96
CA PRO A 6 5.58 19.97 28.14
C PRO A 6 4.45 20.13 27.14
N SER A 7 4.78 20.48 25.90
CA SER A 7 3.77 20.73 24.89
C SER A 7 3.26 19.36 24.43
N PHE A 8 2.14 18.96 25.02
CA PHE A 8 1.34 17.83 24.55
C PHE A 8 0.99 17.99 23.06
N ASP A 9 1.09 19.22 22.52
CA ASP A 9 0.85 19.53 21.11
C ASP A 9 1.77 18.75 20.17
N GLN A 10 3.01 18.45 20.55
CA GLN A 10 3.91 17.62 19.73
C GLN A 10 3.42 16.17 19.65
N VAL A 11 3.01 15.58 20.77
CA VAL A 11 2.44 14.23 20.80
C VAL A 11 1.12 14.19 20.03
N ARG A 12 0.27 15.22 20.20
CA ARG A 12 -1.00 15.36 19.50
C ARG A 12 -0.80 15.50 17.99
N ALA A 13 0.18 16.28 17.55
CA ALA A 13 0.51 16.43 16.14
C ALA A 13 0.94 15.09 15.52
N CYS A 14 1.80 14.31 16.19
CA CYS A 14 2.18 12.97 15.73
C CYS A 14 1.00 12.00 15.67
N LEU A 15 0.05 12.09 16.62
CA LEU A 15 -1.18 11.27 16.57
C LEU A 15 -2.06 11.65 15.38
N THR A 16 -2.27 12.94 15.13
CA THR A 16 -3.02 13.40 13.95
C THR A 16 -2.34 13.01 12.64
N GLU A 17 -1.01 13.03 12.58
CA GLU A 17 -0.27 12.53 11.41
C GLU A 17 -0.50 11.04 11.18
N LEU A 18 -0.52 10.23 12.24
CA LEU A 18 -0.84 8.80 12.14
C LEU A 18 -2.28 8.56 11.66
N ASP A 19 -3.24 9.35 12.12
CA ASP A 19 -4.63 9.26 11.65
C ASP A 19 -4.71 9.54 10.14
N ASN A 20 -4.02 10.56 9.65
CA ASN A 20 -3.96 10.87 8.22
C ASN A 20 -3.26 9.76 7.40
N ILE A 21 -2.18 9.18 7.93
CA ILE A 21 -1.47 8.07 7.27
C ILE A 21 -2.35 6.82 7.21
N GLU A 22 -3.18 6.59 8.22
CA GLU A 22 -4.16 5.49 8.23
C GLU A 22 -5.21 5.68 7.13
N GLU A 23 -5.72 6.90 6.95
CA GLU A 23 -6.61 7.23 5.81
C GLU A 23 -5.90 6.98 4.47
N GLU A 24 -4.66 7.47 4.30
CA GLU A 24 -3.85 7.21 3.08
C GLU A 24 -3.65 5.70 2.83
N ARG A 25 -3.51 4.90 3.88
CA ARG A 25 -3.35 3.44 3.78
C ARG A 25 -4.62 2.77 3.28
N ILE A 26 -5.77 3.17 3.81
CA ILE A 26 -7.07 2.65 3.38
C ILE A 26 -7.26 2.98 1.90
N GLU A 27 -7.06 4.23 1.49
CA GLU A 27 -7.16 4.65 0.08
C GLU A 27 -6.22 3.88 -0.84
N ALA A 28 -4.96 3.67 -0.42
CA ALA A 28 -4.00 2.91 -1.21
C ALA A 28 -4.36 1.41 -1.32
N THR A 29 -4.98 0.85 -0.28
CA THR A 29 -5.47 -0.54 -0.27
C THR A 29 -6.66 -0.70 -1.21
N ASP A 30 -7.65 0.20 -1.11
CA ASP A 30 -8.83 0.21 -1.99
C ASP A 30 -8.44 0.37 -3.48
N GLU A 31 -7.45 1.23 -3.76
CA GLU A 31 -6.90 1.40 -5.10
C GLU A 31 -6.23 0.12 -5.63
N LEU A 32 -5.45 -0.57 -4.79
CA LEU A 32 -4.84 -1.85 -5.17
C LEU A 32 -5.90 -2.91 -5.46
N ASP A 33 -6.89 -3.08 -4.57
CA ASP A 33 -7.96 -4.08 -4.73
C ASP A 33 -8.78 -3.83 -6.01
N TYR A 34 -9.02 -2.56 -6.33
CA TYR A 34 -9.69 -2.17 -7.58
C TYR A 34 -8.85 -2.53 -8.81
N LEU A 35 -7.54 -2.24 -8.80
CA LEU A 35 -6.64 -2.52 -9.92
C LEU A 35 -6.40 -4.02 -10.12
N ASP A 36 -6.29 -4.78 -9.03
CA ASP A 36 -6.26 -6.24 -9.02
C ASP A 36 -7.49 -6.81 -9.75
N THR A 37 -8.68 -6.34 -9.36
CA THR A 37 -9.94 -6.71 -10.03
C THR A 37 -9.96 -6.33 -11.52
N LEU A 38 -9.36 -5.20 -11.91
CA LEU A 38 -9.28 -4.80 -13.32
C LEU A 38 -8.32 -5.69 -14.12
N LEU A 39 -7.18 -6.05 -13.54
CA LEU A 39 -6.20 -6.95 -14.15
C LEU A 39 -6.83 -8.34 -14.36
N ASP A 40 -7.47 -8.88 -13.33
CA ASP A 40 -8.23 -10.13 -13.36
C ASP A 40 -9.23 -10.17 -14.52
N ASN A 41 -10.05 -9.12 -14.62
CA ASN A 41 -11.05 -9.01 -15.67
C ASN A 41 -10.40 -8.93 -17.06
N THR A 42 -9.28 -8.21 -17.19
CA THR A 42 -8.54 -8.10 -18.45
C THR A 42 -7.99 -9.47 -18.88
N ILE A 43 -7.39 -10.22 -17.95
CA ILE A 43 -6.85 -11.56 -18.21
C ILE A 43 -7.98 -12.54 -18.56
N LYS A 44 -9.11 -12.47 -17.86
CA LYS A 44 -10.30 -13.28 -18.14
C LYS A 44 -10.86 -13.00 -19.54
N VAL A 45 -10.99 -11.73 -19.93
CA VAL A 45 -11.43 -11.33 -21.27
C VAL A 45 -10.46 -11.85 -22.33
N CYS A 46 -9.15 -11.70 -22.10
CA CYS A 46 -8.13 -12.25 -23.00
C CYS A 46 -8.28 -13.77 -23.18
N SER A 47 -8.53 -14.51 -22.09
CA SER A 47 -8.79 -15.95 -22.14
C SER A 47 -10.04 -16.28 -22.96
N MET A 48 -11.14 -15.57 -22.76
CA MET A 48 -12.37 -15.76 -23.55
C MET A 48 -12.17 -15.45 -25.03
N ASN A 49 -11.43 -14.39 -25.35
CA ASN A 49 -11.09 -14.01 -26.72
C ASN A 49 -10.20 -15.06 -27.39
N THR A 50 -9.26 -15.63 -26.64
CA THR A 50 -8.41 -16.72 -27.09
C THR A 50 -9.22 -17.97 -27.41
N GLN A 51 -10.13 -18.39 -26.53
CA GLN A 51 -11.02 -19.53 -26.78
C GLN A 51 -11.93 -19.29 -27.99
N THR A 52 -12.43 -18.07 -28.15
CA THR A 52 -13.27 -17.67 -29.28
C THR A 52 -12.49 -17.73 -30.60
N PHE A 53 -11.22 -17.29 -30.59
CA PHE A 53 -10.32 -17.42 -31.72
C PHE A 53 -10.09 -18.89 -32.10
N ASP A 54 -9.73 -19.73 -31.12
CA ASP A 54 -9.48 -21.16 -31.34
C ASP A 54 -10.74 -21.90 -31.87
N ALA A 55 -11.94 -21.47 -31.46
CA ALA A 55 -13.19 -22.06 -31.94
C ALA A 55 -13.60 -21.62 -33.36
N ARG A 56 -13.17 -20.43 -33.81
CA ARG A 56 -13.56 -19.84 -35.10
C ARG A 56 -12.50 -19.97 -36.18
N SER A 57 -11.25 -20.15 -35.79
CA SER A 57 -10.11 -20.21 -36.70
C SER A 57 -9.83 -21.65 -37.11
N ASN A 58 -9.44 -21.85 -38.37
CA ASN A 58 -8.89 -23.12 -38.85
C ASN A 58 -7.37 -23.24 -38.56
N ALA A 59 -6.77 -22.25 -37.90
CA ALA A 59 -5.38 -22.27 -37.50
C ALA A 59 -5.13 -23.22 -36.31
N ALA A 60 -3.85 -23.44 -35.99
CA ALA A 60 -3.48 -24.17 -34.79
C ALA A 60 -3.99 -23.43 -33.53
N PRO A 61 -4.58 -24.13 -32.55
CA PRO A 61 -5.09 -23.51 -31.34
C PRO A 61 -3.95 -22.93 -30.51
N VAL A 62 -4.13 -21.71 -30.03
CA VAL A 62 -3.11 -20.96 -29.27
C VAL A 62 -3.41 -20.92 -27.77
N PHE A 63 -4.59 -21.38 -27.32
CA PHE A 63 -4.97 -21.31 -25.90
C PHE A 63 -3.95 -21.97 -24.97
N LYS A 64 -3.46 -23.17 -25.31
CA LYS A 64 -2.45 -23.87 -24.49
C LYS A 64 -1.07 -23.23 -24.53
N ILE A 65 -0.80 -22.42 -25.55
CA ILE A 65 0.44 -21.65 -25.66
C ILE A 65 0.37 -20.45 -24.71
N LEU A 66 -0.79 -19.78 -24.68
CA LEU A 66 -1.00 -18.59 -23.84
C LEU A 66 -1.27 -18.92 -22.37
N PHE A 67 -1.97 -20.02 -22.08
CA PHE A 67 -2.37 -20.45 -20.74
C PHE A 67 -1.94 -21.91 -20.46
N PRO A 68 -0.63 -22.17 -20.30
CA PRO A 68 -0.12 -23.53 -20.12
C PRO A 68 -0.56 -24.19 -18.80
N ASP A 69 -0.75 -23.42 -17.74
CA ASP A 69 -0.92 -23.91 -16.36
C ASP A 69 -2.38 -24.03 -15.89
N GLY A 70 -3.33 -24.21 -16.82
CA GLY A 70 -4.73 -24.49 -16.47
C GLY A 70 -5.69 -23.31 -16.62
N GLY A 71 -5.37 -22.35 -17.49
CA GLY A 71 -6.28 -21.25 -17.86
C GLY A 71 -6.00 -19.95 -17.10
N TYR A 72 -6.92 -18.99 -17.22
CA TYR A 72 -6.75 -17.66 -16.63
C TYR A 72 -6.68 -17.68 -15.10
N SER A 73 -7.37 -18.61 -14.45
CA SER A 73 -7.43 -18.72 -12.99
C SER A 73 -6.09 -19.04 -12.33
N ALA A 74 -5.14 -19.62 -13.08
CA ALA A 74 -3.79 -19.85 -12.56
C ALA A 74 -3.03 -18.53 -12.35
N ILE A 75 -3.39 -17.50 -13.11
CA ILE A 75 -2.81 -16.16 -13.02
C ILE A 75 -3.58 -15.35 -11.98
N THR A 76 -4.91 -15.23 -12.13
CA THR A 76 -5.78 -14.37 -11.29
C THR A 76 -5.92 -14.81 -9.83
N HIS A 77 -5.49 -16.02 -9.47
CA HIS A 77 -5.48 -16.47 -8.07
C HIS A 77 -4.06 -16.49 -7.47
N ALA A 78 -3.06 -16.01 -8.22
CA ALA A 78 -1.72 -15.85 -7.69
C ALA A 78 -1.69 -14.72 -6.66
N LYS A 79 -0.62 -14.62 -5.88
CA LYS A 79 -0.42 -13.46 -5.02
C LYS A 79 -0.20 -12.23 -5.91
N PRO A 80 -0.57 -11.01 -5.50
CA PRO A 80 -0.49 -9.83 -6.38
C PRO A 80 0.87 -9.63 -7.05
N ALA A 81 1.97 -9.85 -6.32
CA ALA A 81 3.31 -9.75 -6.90
C ALA A 81 3.62 -10.84 -7.95
N ASP A 82 3.14 -12.06 -7.73
CA ASP A 82 3.34 -13.19 -8.64
C ASP A 82 2.40 -13.08 -9.86
N GLU A 83 1.17 -12.59 -9.64
CA GLU A 83 0.20 -12.32 -10.69
C GLU A 83 0.76 -11.34 -11.73
N LEU A 84 1.41 -10.24 -11.29
CA LEU A 84 2.01 -9.28 -12.22
C LEU A 84 3.06 -9.93 -13.11
N VAL A 85 3.88 -10.83 -12.57
CA VAL A 85 4.89 -11.55 -13.34
C VAL A 85 4.24 -12.47 -14.38
N GLU A 86 3.20 -13.20 -13.97
CA GLU A 86 2.47 -14.09 -14.88
C GLU A 86 1.65 -13.34 -15.94
N ALA A 87 1.10 -12.18 -15.60
CA ALA A 87 0.42 -11.27 -16.51
C ALA A 87 1.40 -10.69 -17.55
N GLU A 88 2.60 -10.31 -17.14
CA GLU A 88 3.67 -9.92 -18.08
C GLU A 88 4.07 -11.07 -19.00
N ALA A 89 4.23 -12.26 -18.44
CA ALA A 89 4.53 -13.45 -19.22
C ALA A 89 3.41 -13.75 -20.24
N LEU A 90 2.14 -13.58 -19.86
CA LEU A 90 1.01 -13.67 -20.77
C LEU A 90 1.08 -12.63 -21.90
N ALA A 91 1.36 -11.37 -21.59
CA ALA A 91 1.53 -10.32 -22.60
C ALA A 91 2.66 -10.65 -23.59
N LEU A 92 3.81 -11.13 -23.10
CA LEU A 92 4.92 -11.58 -23.94
C LEU A 92 4.53 -12.78 -24.81
N ARG A 93 3.80 -13.75 -24.26
CA ARG A 93 3.30 -14.91 -25.03
C ARG A 93 2.37 -14.46 -26.17
N ILE A 94 1.53 -13.45 -25.95
CA ILE A 94 0.66 -12.87 -26.98
C ILE A 94 1.48 -12.15 -28.05
N GLU A 95 2.46 -11.34 -27.67
CA GLU A 95 3.34 -10.62 -28.60
C GLU A 95 4.12 -11.59 -29.50
N ASN A 96 4.54 -12.74 -28.96
CA ASN A 96 5.23 -13.79 -29.70
C ASN A 96 4.37 -14.47 -30.77
N LEU A 97 3.04 -14.31 -30.75
CA LEU A 97 2.16 -14.73 -31.86
C LEU A 97 2.33 -13.84 -33.09
N GLY A 98 2.91 -12.65 -32.92
CA GLY A 98 3.23 -11.69 -33.96
C GLY A 98 2.28 -10.49 -34.01
N PRO A 99 2.74 -9.33 -34.51
CA PRO A 99 1.97 -8.08 -34.52
C PRO A 99 0.72 -8.10 -35.40
N GLY A 100 0.64 -9.03 -36.37
CA GLY A 100 -0.54 -9.25 -37.19
C GLY A 100 -1.59 -10.19 -36.57
N HIS A 101 -1.33 -10.75 -35.39
CA HIS A 101 -2.25 -11.69 -34.74
C HIS A 101 -3.45 -10.95 -34.16
N GLN A 102 -4.65 -11.52 -34.27
CA GLN A 102 -5.89 -10.88 -33.79
C GLN A 102 -5.87 -10.58 -32.28
N LEU A 103 -5.16 -11.39 -31.50
CA LEU A 103 -5.02 -11.23 -30.05
C LEU A 103 -3.94 -10.21 -29.65
N PHE A 104 -3.14 -9.69 -30.59
CA PHE A 104 -2.04 -8.77 -30.29
C PHE A 104 -2.45 -7.54 -29.45
N PRO A 105 -3.63 -6.90 -29.67
CA PRO A 105 -4.06 -5.78 -28.84
C PRO A 105 -4.23 -6.11 -27.35
N GLU A 106 -4.52 -7.37 -27.00
CA GLU A 106 -4.69 -7.81 -25.61
C GLU A 106 -3.41 -7.64 -24.80
N ALA A 107 -2.24 -7.82 -25.41
CA ALA A 107 -0.95 -7.61 -24.75
C ALA A 107 -0.78 -6.17 -24.25
N GLY A 108 -1.24 -5.19 -25.05
CA GLY A 108 -1.19 -3.78 -24.68
C GLY A 108 -2.09 -3.48 -23.48
N SER A 109 -3.31 -4.01 -23.48
CA SER A 109 -4.25 -3.87 -22.36
C SER A 109 -3.70 -4.48 -21.07
N ILE A 110 -3.14 -5.69 -21.14
CA ILE A 110 -2.55 -6.37 -19.97
C ILE A 110 -1.35 -5.57 -19.43
N ARG A 111 -0.43 -5.13 -20.29
CA ARG A 111 0.73 -4.32 -19.87
C ARG A 111 0.31 -3.02 -19.18
N ALA A 112 -0.72 -2.35 -19.70
CA ALA A 112 -1.22 -1.13 -19.10
C ALA A 112 -1.72 -1.38 -17.67
N GLN A 113 -2.51 -2.44 -17.44
CA GLN A 113 -2.99 -2.79 -16.10
C GLN A 113 -1.87 -3.24 -15.16
N VAL A 114 -0.87 -3.98 -15.66
CA VAL A 114 0.31 -4.34 -14.88
C VAL A 114 1.06 -3.10 -14.40
N GLU A 115 1.27 -2.10 -15.26
CA GLU A 115 1.99 -0.88 -14.88
C GLU A 115 1.22 -0.05 -13.84
N GLU A 116 -0.11 0.06 -13.94
CA GLU A 116 -0.90 0.72 -12.90
C GLU A 116 -0.87 -0.05 -11.58
N SER A 117 -0.99 -1.37 -11.61
CA SER A 117 -0.92 -2.22 -10.41
C SER A 117 0.45 -2.11 -9.72
N LYS A 118 1.55 -2.04 -10.48
CA LYS A 118 2.89 -1.78 -9.93
C LYS A 118 2.98 -0.43 -9.22
N LYS A 119 2.33 0.62 -9.75
CA LYS A 119 2.29 1.93 -9.08
C LYS A 119 1.52 1.86 -7.77
N ALA A 120 0.39 1.17 -7.73
CA ALA A 120 -0.39 0.98 -6.50
C ALA A 120 0.39 0.21 -5.43
N ILE A 121 1.09 -0.87 -5.80
CA ILE A 121 1.98 -1.59 -4.87
C ILE A 121 3.07 -0.67 -4.31
N ARG A 122 3.68 0.18 -5.15
CA ARG A 122 4.66 1.17 -4.68
C ARG A 122 4.04 2.16 -3.70
N LYS A 123 2.84 2.67 -4.00
CA LYS A 123 2.11 3.58 -3.11
C LYS A 123 1.86 2.97 -1.72
N ILE A 124 1.44 1.70 -1.67
CA ILE A 124 1.26 0.98 -0.38
C ILE A 124 2.59 0.87 0.38
N ASN A 125 3.69 0.54 -0.30
CA ASN A 125 5.01 0.43 0.33
C ASN A 125 5.50 1.80 0.85
N ASP A 126 5.23 2.87 0.11
CA ASP A 126 5.56 4.24 0.53
C ASP A 126 4.76 4.63 1.78
N VAL A 127 3.45 4.36 1.81
CA VAL A 127 2.60 4.59 2.99
C VAL A 127 3.05 3.77 4.19
N ALA A 128 3.42 2.49 3.99
CA ALA A 128 3.97 1.66 5.05
C ALA A 128 5.26 2.25 5.65
N THR A 129 6.14 2.79 4.79
CA THR A 129 7.36 3.47 5.21
C THR A 129 7.05 4.76 5.98
N LYS A 130 6.10 5.58 5.49
CA LYS A 130 5.64 6.78 6.22
C LYS A 130 5.10 6.43 7.60
N ASN A 131 4.26 5.39 7.69
CA ASN A 131 3.68 4.94 8.96
C ASN A 131 4.78 4.53 9.96
N GLN A 132 5.77 3.76 9.52
CA GLN A 132 6.88 3.37 10.39
C GLN A 132 7.66 4.58 10.92
N ASN A 133 7.92 5.59 10.06
CA ASN A 133 8.59 6.82 10.47
C ASN A 133 7.73 7.64 11.45
N ALA A 134 6.43 7.75 11.22
CA ALA A 134 5.50 8.46 12.09
C ALA A 134 5.39 7.79 13.47
N LEU A 135 5.39 6.46 13.54
CA LEU A 135 5.44 5.72 14.81
C LEU A 135 6.74 6.00 15.58
N ASN A 136 7.89 5.99 14.89
CA ASN A 136 9.17 6.33 15.52
C ASN A 136 9.16 7.77 16.05
N ASN A 137 8.61 8.72 15.29
CA ASN A 137 8.47 10.12 15.71
C ASN A 137 7.56 10.26 16.93
N LEU A 138 6.45 9.51 16.98
CA LEU A 138 5.57 9.49 18.14
C LEU A 138 6.28 8.97 19.40
N GLU A 139 7.10 7.94 19.28
CA GLU A 139 7.89 7.42 20.41
C GLU A 139 8.88 8.46 20.94
N ILE A 140 9.58 9.16 20.04
CA ILE A 140 10.49 10.26 20.38
C ILE A 140 9.71 11.38 21.08
N ALA A 141 8.56 11.81 20.52
CA ALA A 141 7.73 12.85 21.09
C ALA A 141 7.24 12.48 22.51
N LYS A 142 6.80 11.23 22.71
CA LYS A 142 6.40 10.71 24.03
C LYS A 142 7.57 10.71 25.02
N SER A 143 8.77 10.32 24.59
CA SER A 143 9.96 10.34 25.43
C SER A 143 10.31 11.75 25.86
N ASN A 144 10.39 12.69 24.91
CA ASN A 144 10.67 14.11 25.16
C ASN A 144 9.63 14.73 26.10
N PHE A 145 8.35 14.40 25.90
CA PHE A 145 7.28 14.86 26.77
C PHE A 145 7.47 14.38 28.21
N ARG A 146 7.79 13.09 28.43
CA ARG A 146 8.07 12.52 29.76
C ARG A 146 9.28 13.20 30.41
N GLU A 147 10.35 13.41 29.66
CA GLU A 147 11.53 14.10 30.19
C GLU A 147 11.23 15.55 30.59
N ALA A 148 10.50 16.29 29.76
CA ALA A 148 10.10 17.66 30.05
C ALA A 148 9.18 17.71 31.28
N TYR A 149 8.20 16.80 31.37
CA TYR A 149 7.34 16.66 32.53
C TYR A 149 8.14 16.42 33.81
N ASN A 150 9.05 15.45 33.80
CA ASN A 150 9.88 15.11 34.96
C ASN A 150 10.79 16.27 35.39
N LYS A 151 11.42 16.96 34.43
CA LYS A 151 12.25 18.16 34.71
C LYS A 151 11.42 19.27 35.35
N ASN A 152 10.22 19.52 34.81
CA ASN A 152 9.33 20.55 35.33
C ASN A 152 8.78 20.21 36.72
N PHE A 153 8.43 18.94 36.94
CA PHE A 153 8.00 18.45 38.25
C PHE A 153 9.11 18.61 39.30
N LEU A 154 10.34 18.21 38.97
CA LEU A 154 11.50 18.34 39.86
C LEU A 154 11.75 19.82 40.21
N HIS A 155 11.72 20.70 39.20
CA HIS A 155 11.89 22.13 39.39
C HIS A 155 10.78 22.74 40.26
N ALA A 156 9.51 22.37 40.02
CA ALA A 156 8.39 22.79 40.85
C ALA A 156 8.52 22.28 42.30
N SER A 157 8.99 21.05 42.49
CA SER A 157 9.23 20.47 43.82
C SER A 157 10.30 21.22 44.59
N MET A 158 11.39 21.64 43.92
CA MET A 158 12.44 22.47 44.52
C MET A 158 11.93 23.87 44.92
N LEU A 159 11.06 24.48 44.11
CA LEU A 159 10.58 25.85 44.35
C LEU A 159 9.43 25.93 45.34
N LEU A 160 8.50 24.98 45.30
CA LEU A 160 7.20 25.04 45.98
C LEU A 160 7.06 24.00 47.10
N GLY A 161 7.99 23.05 47.19
CA GLY A 161 7.87 21.85 48.02
C GLY A 161 7.07 20.74 47.32
N ASN A 162 7.33 19.49 47.72
CA ASN A 162 6.77 18.29 47.08
C ASN A 162 5.24 18.31 47.05
N ASP A 163 4.57 18.59 48.16
CA ASP A 163 3.10 18.55 48.26
C ASP A 163 2.41 19.50 47.26
N LYS A 164 2.98 20.70 47.05
CA LYS A 164 2.42 21.69 46.11
C LYS A 164 2.73 21.34 44.66
N ALA A 165 3.91 20.80 44.38
CA ALA A 165 4.28 20.32 43.06
C ALA A 165 3.41 19.12 42.66
N GLU A 166 3.17 18.19 43.58
CA GLU A 166 2.29 17.05 43.37
C GLU A 166 0.85 17.50 43.10
N THR A 167 0.33 18.47 43.86
CA THR A 167 -1.00 19.05 43.58
C THR A 167 -1.08 19.73 42.20
N LEU A 168 -0.02 20.43 41.77
CA LEU A 168 0.04 21.09 40.47
C LEU A 168 0.06 20.10 39.30
N PHE A 169 0.76 18.97 39.46
CA PHE A 169 1.02 18.04 38.37
C PHE A 169 0.12 16.79 38.37
N ASN A 170 -0.50 16.41 39.51
CA ASN A 170 -1.53 15.34 39.57
C ASN A 170 -2.91 15.82 39.11
N ASN A 171 -3.24 17.11 39.23
CA ASN A 171 -4.50 17.68 38.73
C ASN A 171 -4.42 18.14 37.26
N SER A 172 -3.32 17.86 36.57
CA SER A 172 -3.07 18.32 35.19
C SER A 172 -3.42 17.29 34.10
N PHE A 173 -4.17 16.24 34.44
CA PHE A 173 -4.70 15.25 33.49
C PHE A 173 -6.15 14.90 33.81
#